data_AF-A0A7X6I8A9-F1
#
_entry.id   AF-A0A7X6I8A9-F1
#
_cell.length_a   1.000
_cell.length_b   1.000
_cell.length_c   1.000
_cell.angle_alpha   90.00
_cell.angle_beta   90.00
_cell.angle_gamma   90.00
#
_symmetry.space_group_name_H-M   'P 1'
#
loop_
_entity.id
_entity.type
_entity.pdbx_description
1 polymer ?
#
loop_
_entity_poly.entity_id
_entity_poly.type
_entity_poly.pdbx_seq_one_letter_code
_entity_poly.pdbx_strand_id
1 'polypeptide(L)'
;MTDTKTARALTLALCSASLLTACGGGGGDLANAVDGAVKTIAEAASAQAGSTAAAPGASDGAGASGAATPEESSMRGFENTTEAAASSTAAEDDGRRPFWPSWGPRPGTVATPVPVGTGPAPAPAPAVSGAVPTLGDCQLFPANAIFNTRIDDVARFPAHASSSQWIDVAGRHLPFGADWGFHENQGNYGDYYGMPINVIDRTESDWPVVSFDFSTSGTYWERGWPYKSDCAVPDGDGYSLRRDCTSAPANQQRFPFPHDWKIVNEDGQCNDPNTCGDRHVLVVEKGACRLWESFFAYKLGGQWYSLATAAWDLRSNELRPRDWASADAAGLPMAPLLVKVDEADAGEIRHALRVNFRDAAIDTSYLWPARFGAGGANPGAMPFGALLRLKQDFVIPDWWTTQAKAIATAAKRYGMYVADNGGDFHVQGEPSVKWQLQTSLQLKGITMNDMEFVDLKSVTGDPRFSADSMAASW
;
A
#
# COMPACT_ATOMS: atom_id res chain seq x y z
N MET A 1 22.88 -29.48 39.34
CA MET A 1 21.64 -29.97 39.96
C MET A 1 20.79 -28.73 40.17
N THR A 2 19.69 -28.43 39.50
CA THR A 2 18.66 -29.05 38.65
C THR A 2 18.40 -28.01 37.55
N ASP A 3 18.19 -28.33 36.28
CA ASP A 3 16.86 -28.72 35.79
C ASP A 3 16.96 -29.16 34.32
N THR A 4 17.16 -30.46 34.10
CA THR A 4 17.23 -31.09 32.77
C THR A 4 15.98 -31.93 32.49
N LYS A 5 14.92 -31.78 33.30
CA LYS A 5 13.67 -32.54 33.20
C LYS A 5 12.57 -31.79 32.46
N THR A 6 12.59 -30.46 32.47
CA THR A 6 11.57 -29.62 31.80
C THR A 6 11.78 -29.55 30.28
N ALA A 7 13.02 -29.62 29.80
CA ALA A 7 13.35 -29.67 28.37
C ALA A 7 13.06 -31.02 27.70
N ARG A 8 13.00 -32.13 28.47
CA ARG A 8 12.69 -33.47 27.93
C ARG A 8 11.20 -33.79 27.87
N ALA A 9 10.34 -33.04 28.58
CA ALA A 9 8.89 -33.20 28.52
C ALA A 9 8.27 -32.48 27.30
N LEU A 10 8.86 -31.37 26.84
CA LEU A 10 8.34 -30.61 25.70
C LEU A 10 8.67 -31.25 24.35
N THR A 11 9.80 -31.96 24.23
CA THR A 11 10.17 -32.70 23.01
C THR A 11 9.40 -34.02 22.84
N LEU A 12 8.81 -34.58 23.90
CA LEU A 12 7.99 -35.80 23.82
C LEU A 12 6.51 -35.53 23.51
N ALA A 13 6.00 -34.33 23.84
CA ALA A 13 4.62 -33.93 23.53
C ALA A 13 4.44 -33.54 22.05
N LEU A 14 5.46 -32.95 21.43
CA LEU A 14 5.45 -32.59 20.00
C LEU A 14 5.66 -33.79 19.05
N CYS A 15 6.13 -34.94 19.56
CA CYS A 15 6.29 -36.17 18.78
C CYS A 15 5.05 -37.08 18.81
N SER A 16 4.02 -36.75 19.59
CA SER A 16 2.80 -37.58 19.73
C SER A 16 1.59 -37.03 18.96
N ALA A 17 1.65 -35.79 18.44
CA ALA A 17 0.59 -35.21 17.61
C ALA A 17 0.76 -35.48 16.10
N SER A 18 1.85 -36.13 15.68
CA SER A 18 2.12 -36.50 14.27
C SER A 18 1.91 -37.99 13.96
N LEU A 19 1.25 -38.75 14.83
CA LEU A 19 1.09 -40.21 14.68
C LEU A 19 -0.34 -40.77 14.84
N LEU A 20 -1.38 -39.93 14.82
CA LEU A 20 -2.77 -40.41 14.72
C LEU A 20 -3.54 -39.76 13.56
N THR A 21 -3.19 -40.16 12.33
CA THR A 21 -4.19 -40.27 11.25
C THR A 21 -3.88 -41.50 10.41
N ALA A 22 -4.04 -42.68 11.02
CA ALA A 22 -4.25 -43.92 10.30
C ALA A 22 -5.37 -44.69 11.01
N CYS A 23 -6.45 -44.97 10.27
CA CYS A 23 -7.67 -45.68 10.65
C CYS A 23 -8.70 -44.94 11.54
N GLY A 24 -9.75 -44.45 10.88
CA GLY A 24 -11.12 -44.94 11.13
C GLY A 24 -11.95 -44.29 12.25
N GLY A 25 -12.88 -43.40 11.85
CA GLY A 25 -14.29 -43.43 12.27
C GLY A 25 -14.68 -42.79 13.60
N GLY A 26 -15.69 -41.91 13.55
CA GLY A 26 -16.54 -41.55 14.70
C GLY A 26 -16.51 -40.05 15.02
N GLY A 27 -17.63 -39.37 14.81
CA GLY A 27 -17.79 -37.94 15.06
C GLY A 27 -18.13 -37.58 16.51
N GLY A 28 -18.06 -36.28 16.79
CA GLY A 28 -18.52 -35.64 18.04
C GLY A 28 -17.38 -35.06 18.89
N ASP A 29 -17.38 -33.74 19.07
CA ASP A 29 -16.73 -32.96 20.12
C ASP A 29 -15.20 -32.75 20.12
N LEU A 30 -14.66 -32.13 19.05
CA LEU A 30 -13.34 -31.49 19.05
C LEU A 30 -13.36 -29.99 19.45
N ALA A 31 -14.52 -29.34 19.46
CA ALA A 31 -14.64 -27.90 19.76
C ALA A 31 -14.45 -27.58 21.25
N ASN A 32 -14.92 -28.45 22.15
CA ASN A 32 -14.86 -28.20 23.60
C ASN A 32 -13.47 -28.46 24.22
N ALA A 33 -12.61 -29.24 23.56
CA ALA A 33 -11.26 -29.54 24.05
C ALA A 33 -10.27 -28.39 23.78
N VAL A 34 -10.50 -27.62 22.71
CA VAL A 34 -9.66 -26.46 22.34
C VAL A 34 -10.01 -25.24 23.21
N ASP A 35 -11.29 -25.05 23.52
CA ASP A 35 -11.77 -23.90 24.29
C ASP A 35 -11.33 -23.96 25.77
N GLY A 36 -11.22 -25.16 26.34
CA GLY A 36 -10.69 -25.39 27.69
C GLY A 36 -9.19 -25.09 27.81
N ALA A 37 -8.40 -25.37 26.77
CA ALA A 37 -6.95 -25.18 26.78
C ALA A 37 -6.56 -23.69 26.64
N VAL A 38 -7.33 -22.91 25.86
CA VAL A 38 -7.11 -21.47 25.70
C VAL A 38 -7.40 -20.70 26.98
N LYS A 39 -8.42 -21.10 27.74
CA LYS A 39 -8.81 -20.43 28.99
C LYS A 39 -7.77 -20.58 30.11
N THR A 40 -7.10 -21.73 30.20
CA THR A 40 -6.05 -21.97 31.20
C THR A 40 -4.73 -21.25 30.88
N ILE A 41 -4.45 -20.94 29.61
CA ILE A 41 -3.27 -20.16 29.20
C ILE A 41 -3.46 -18.66 29.49
N ALA A 42 -4.69 -18.15 29.34
CA ALA A 42 -5.00 -16.75 29.64
C ALA A 42 -4.88 -16.43 31.14
N GLU A 43 -5.32 -17.34 32.02
CA GLU A 43 -5.23 -17.15 33.48
C GLU A 43 -3.78 -17.25 34.02
N ALA A 44 -2.90 -18.01 33.35
CA ALA A 44 -1.49 -18.09 33.70
C ALA A 44 -0.69 -16.83 33.29
N ALA A 45 -1.09 -16.15 32.22
CA ALA A 45 -0.44 -14.93 31.75
C ALA A 45 -0.75 -13.69 32.61
N SER A 46 -1.98 -13.59 33.16
CA SER A 46 -2.38 -12.47 34.02
C SER A 46 -1.75 -12.51 35.42
N ALA A 47 -1.27 -13.67 35.88
CA ALA A 47 -0.60 -13.81 37.18
C ALA A 47 0.87 -13.35 37.19
N GLN A 48 1.46 -13.05 36.02
CA GLN A 48 2.89 -12.74 35.88
C GLN A 48 3.20 -11.26 35.61
N ALA A 49 2.18 -10.42 35.43
CA ALA A 49 2.32 -8.98 35.17
C ALA A 49 2.26 -8.09 36.44
N GLY A 50 2.20 -8.69 37.63
CA GLY A 50 2.05 -7.97 38.90
C GLY A 50 3.22 -8.14 39.88
N SER A 51 4.44 -7.72 39.52
CA SER A 51 5.46 -7.43 40.54
C SER A 51 6.61 -6.55 40.02
N THR A 52 6.62 -5.27 40.40
CA THR A 52 7.87 -4.51 40.56
C THR A 52 7.83 -3.79 41.91
N ALA A 53 8.73 -4.20 42.78
CA ALA A 53 8.90 -3.70 44.14
C ALA A 53 9.59 -2.33 44.16
N ALA A 54 9.11 -1.44 45.04
CA ALA A 54 9.84 -0.31 45.57
C ALA A 54 9.85 -0.39 47.11
N ALA A 55 10.95 0.00 47.73
CA ALA A 55 11.14 0.07 49.18
C ALA A 55 12.08 1.25 49.52
N PRO A 56 12.17 1.71 50.79
CA PRO A 56 11.08 2.10 51.68
C PRO A 56 11.36 3.45 52.40
N GLY A 57 10.36 4.00 53.10
CA GLY A 57 10.56 5.07 54.09
C GLY A 57 9.28 5.53 54.80
N ALA A 58 9.12 5.08 56.06
CA ALA A 58 8.49 5.66 57.27
C ALA A 58 7.45 6.82 57.15
N SER A 59 6.44 6.99 58.00
CA SER A 59 5.85 6.28 59.15
C SER A 59 4.58 7.06 59.56
N ASP A 60 3.69 6.38 60.27
CA ASP A 60 2.67 6.88 61.23
C ASP A 60 1.37 7.55 60.75
N GLY A 61 0.26 7.04 61.32
CA GLY A 61 -0.74 7.93 61.92
C GLY A 61 -2.21 7.79 61.52
N ALA A 62 -2.87 6.73 62.02
CA ALA A 62 -4.23 6.69 62.61
C ALA A 62 -5.47 7.33 61.93
N GLY A 63 -6.59 6.58 61.95
CA GLY A 63 -7.88 7.15 62.39
C GLY A 63 -9.12 6.98 61.49
N ALA A 64 -9.75 5.81 61.58
CA ALA A 64 -11.20 5.54 61.71
C ALA A 64 -12.29 6.37 60.97
N SER A 65 -13.13 5.61 60.26
CA SER A 65 -14.61 5.55 60.31
C SER A 65 -15.50 6.68 59.74
N GLY A 66 -16.58 6.26 59.07
CA GLY A 66 -17.89 6.93 59.18
C GLY A 66 -18.58 7.24 57.86
N ALA A 67 -19.58 6.44 57.51
CA ALA A 67 -20.53 6.66 56.42
C ALA A 67 -21.51 7.81 56.70
N ALA A 68 -21.97 8.51 55.66
CA ALA A 68 -23.33 9.08 55.55
C ALA A 68 -23.56 9.75 54.17
N THR A 69 -24.59 9.30 53.45
CA THR A 69 -25.44 10.11 52.54
C THR A 69 -26.56 10.78 53.40
N PRO A 70 -27.56 11.56 52.91
CA PRO A 70 -27.98 11.93 51.53
C PRO A 70 -28.48 13.41 51.35
N GLU A 71 -29.16 13.67 50.21
CA GLU A 71 -30.12 14.79 49.91
C GLU A 71 -29.51 16.19 49.60
N GLU A 72 -30.04 17.05 48.70
CA GLU A 72 -31.37 17.19 48.08
C GLU A 72 -31.33 18.19 46.87
N SER A 73 -32.29 18.05 45.94
CA SER A 73 -33.08 19.12 45.27
C SER A 73 -32.37 20.33 44.59
N SER A 74 -32.31 20.35 43.25
CA SER A 74 -33.24 21.07 42.34
C SER A 74 -33.22 22.61 42.41
N MET A 75 -32.73 23.26 41.33
CA MET A 75 -33.45 24.34 40.64
C MET A 75 -32.88 24.57 39.23
N ARG A 76 -33.78 24.72 38.27
CA ARG A 76 -33.55 25.13 36.88
C ARG A 76 -33.38 26.65 36.77
N GLY A 77 -32.60 27.12 35.81
CA GLY A 77 -32.82 28.42 35.18
C GLY A 77 -31.60 29.06 34.52
N PHE A 78 -31.77 29.38 33.23
CA PHE A 78 -31.05 30.40 32.44
C PHE A 78 -29.76 30.06 31.67
N GLU A 79 -29.99 29.81 30.37
CA GLU A 79 -29.41 30.44 29.17
C GLU A 79 -27.96 31.01 29.17
N ASN A 80 -27.14 30.31 28.38
CA ASN A 80 -26.41 30.75 27.18
C ASN A 80 -25.11 31.60 27.26
N THR A 81 -24.18 31.15 26.42
CA THR A 81 -23.04 31.82 25.75
C THR A 81 -21.64 31.90 26.38
N THR A 82 -20.71 31.38 25.57
CA THR A 82 -19.33 31.82 25.22
C THR A 82 -18.10 31.45 26.07
N GLU A 83 -17.29 30.61 25.40
CA GLU A 83 -15.82 30.63 25.24
C GLU A 83 -14.85 30.19 26.35
N ALA A 84 -14.09 29.15 25.95
CA ALA A 84 -12.63 29.00 26.04
C ALA A 84 -11.99 28.16 27.18
N ALA A 85 -11.06 27.33 26.70
CA ALA A 85 -9.86 26.78 27.35
C ALA A 85 -9.97 25.51 28.24
N ALA A 86 -9.74 24.38 27.57
CA ALA A 86 -8.69 23.39 27.84
C ALA A 86 -8.43 22.90 29.28
N SER A 87 -8.59 21.58 29.48
CA SER A 87 -7.71 20.77 30.32
C SER A 87 -7.83 19.29 29.95
N SER A 88 -6.71 18.74 29.52
CA SER A 88 -6.45 17.36 29.10
C SER A 88 -6.60 16.33 30.23
N THR A 89 -7.00 15.11 29.90
CA THR A 89 -6.31 13.88 30.35
C THR A 89 -6.61 12.74 29.37
N ALA A 90 -5.56 12.00 29.07
CA ALA A 90 -5.44 11.01 28.02
C ALA A 90 -6.12 9.68 28.37
N ALA A 91 -6.60 8.97 27.34
CA ALA A 91 -6.92 7.56 27.39
C ALA A 91 -6.46 6.91 26.08
N GLU A 92 -5.88 5.73 26.22
CA GLU A 92 -5.16 4.96 25.21
C GLU A 92 -6.05 4.39 24.08
N ASP A 93 -5.47 4.52 22.89
CA ASP A 93 -5.53 3.76 21.64
C ASP A 93 -6.35 2.44 21.55
N ASP A 94 -7.30 2.42 20.61
CA ASP A 94 -7.79 1.21 19.94
C ASP A 94 -7.85 1.49 18.42
N GLY A 95 -6.98 0.80 17.69
CA GLY A 95 -6.74 0.96 16.26
C GLY A 95 -7.88 0.38 15.43
N ARG A 96 -8.73 1.26 14.89
CA ARG A 96 -9.53 1.10 13.65
C ARG A 96 -10.38 2.35 13.42
N ARG A 97 -9.75 3.43 12.93
CA ARG A 97 -10.46 4.60 12.37
C ARG A 97 -9.61 5.24 11.28
N PRO A 98 -10.13 5.47 10.06
CA PRO A 98 -9.55 6.44 9.16
C PRO A 98 -9.99 7.82 9.65
N PHE A 99 -9.07 8.57 10.27
CA PHE A 99 -9.28 9.97 10.64
C PHE A 99 -8.44 10.84 9.69
N TRP A 100 -9.05 11.34 8.62
CA TRP A 100 -8.44 12.36 7.76
C TRP A 100 -8.99 13.76 8.15
N PRO A 101 -8.15 14.69 8.61
CA PRO A 101 -8.58 16.08 8.84
C PRO A 101 -8.60 16.90 7.53
N SER A 102 -9.33 18.03 7.58
CA SER A 102 -9.68 18.90 6.46
C SER A 102 -8.50 19.51 5.68
N TRP A 103 -8.60 19.50 4.35
CA TRP A 103 -7.66 20.08 3.39
C TRP A 103 -7.82 21.61 3.25
N GLY A 104 -6.74 22.37 3.45
CA GLY A 104 -6.66 23.79 3.11
C GLY A 104 -5.29 24.13 2.49
N PRO A 105 -5.22 24.76 1.31
CA PRO A 105 -3.95 25.07 0.64
C PRO A 105 -3.22 26.25 1.30
N ARG A 106 -1.88 26.17 1.38
CA ARG A 106 -1.00 27.34 1.58
C ARG A 106 -0.04 27.48 0.40
N PRO A 107 0.12 28.68 -0.19
CA PRO A 107 0.95 28.88 -1.38
C PRO A 107 2.45 28.90 -1.05
N GLY A 108 3.23 28.08 -1.75
CA GLY A 108 4.69 28.14 -1.79
C GLY A 108 5.19 29.16 -2.82
N THR A 109 6.32 29.80 -2.53
CA THR A 109 6.94 30.88 -3.32
C THR A 109 7.60 30.38 -4.61
N VAL A 110 7.46 31.18 -5.68
CA VAL A 110 7.98 30.94 -7.03
C VAL A 110 9.40 31.51 -7.17
N ALA A 111 10.33 30.72 -7.72
CA ALA A 111 11.61 31.21 -8.23
C ALA A 111 11.59 31.16 -9.77
N THR A 112 11.93 32.27 -10.41
CA THR A 112 12.00 32.44 -11.87
C THR A 112 13.27 31.82 -12.47
N PRO A 113 13.22 31.14 -13.63
CA PRO A 113 14.42 30.63 -14.30
C PRO A 113 15.13 31.70 -15.15
N VAL A 114 16.46 31.62 -15.20
CA VAL A 114 17.36 32.39 -16.08
C VAL A 114 17.58 31.63 -17.39
N PRO A 115 17.68 32.28 -18.57
CA PRO A 115 17.84 31.57 -19.85
C PRO A 115 19.29 31.07 -20.03
N VAL A 116 19.46 29.82 -20.44
CA VAL A 116 20.76 29.24 -20.83
C VAL A 116 20.83 29.09 -22.34
N GLY A 117 21.95 29.52 -22.93
CA GLY A 117 22.19 29.59 -24.37
C GLY A 117 22.35 28.24 -25.07
N THR A 118 22.12 28.26 -26.37
CA THR A 118 22.08 27.11 -27.29
C THR A 118 23.47 26.60 -27.66
N GLY A 119 23.88 25.49 -27.05
CA GLY A 119 24.97 24.63 -27.53
C GLY A 119 24.44 23.43 -28.33
N PRO A 120 25.21 22.86 -29.28
CA PRO A 120 24.76 21.75 -30.10
C PRO A 120 24.58 20.48 -29.27
N ALA A 121 23.47 19.78 -29.49
CA ALA A 121 23.05 18.59 -28.77
C ALA A 121 24.03 17.41 -28.97
N PRO A 122 24.45 16.71 -27.90
CA PRO A 122 25.20 15.47 -28.03
C PRO A 122 24.32 14.36 -28.64
N ALA A 123 24.95 13.47 -29.41
CA ALA A 123 24.30 12.35 -30.06
C ALA A 123 23.63 11.38 -29.05
N PRO A 124 22.48 10.79 -29.39
CA PRO A 124 21.76 9.90 -28.49
C PRO A 124 22.56 8.63 -28.19
N ALA A 125 22.58 8.24 -26.91
CA ALA A 125 23.13 6.96 -26.49
C ALA A 125 22.22 5.81 -27.01
N PRO A 126 22.79 4.65 -27.38
CA PRO A 126 21.99 3.55 -27.90
C PRO A 126 21.02 3.02 -26.83
N ALA A 127 19.74 2.92 -27.18
CA ALA A 127 18.70 2.32 -26.36
C ALA A 127 19.02 0.83 -26.11
N VAL A 128 19.00 0.40 -24.84
CA VAL A 128 19.17 -1.00 -24.47
C VAL A 128 17.90 -1.75 -24.86
N SER A 129 17.99 -2.65 -25.84
CA SER A 129 16.87 -3.48 -26.31
C SER A 129 16.58 -4.62 -25.33
N GLY A 130 15.82 -4.34 -24.27
CA GLY A 130 15.12 -5.36 -23.48
C GLY A 130 13.67 -5.47 -23.96
N ALA A 131 13.08 -6.68 -23.93
CA ALA A 131 11.62 -6.79 -24.09
C ALA A 131 10.97 -6.14 -22.87
N VAL A 132 10.01 -5.24 -23.12
CA VAL A 132 9.34 -4.45 -22.09
C VAL A 132 8.26 -5.31 -21.42
N PRO A 133 7.98 -5.16 -20.11
CA PRO A 133 6.89 -5.88 -19.46
C PRO A 133 5.57 -5.69 -20.21
N THR A 134 4.79 -6.77 -20.27
CA THR A 134 3.49 -6.80 -20.92
C THR A 134 2.46 -7.42 -20.00
N LEU A 135 1.24 -6.88 -20.02
CA LEU A 135 0.09 -7.50 -19.38
C LEU A 135 -1.04 -7.61 -20.40
N GLY A 136 -1.49 -8.85 -20.64
CA GLY A 136 -2.29 -9.16 -21.82
C GLY A 136 -1.48 -8.93 -23.11
N ASP A 137 -2.03 -8.14 -24.03
CA ASP A 137 -1.38 -7.72 -25.28
C ASP A 137 -0.76 -6.32 -25.20
N CYS A 138 -0.73 -5.72 -24.00
CA CYS A 138 -0.31 -4.34 -23.78
C CYS A 138 1.02 -4.26 -23.04
N GLN A 139 1.93 -3.48 -23.59
CA GLN A 139 3.16 -3.06 -22.92
C GLN A 139 2.82 -2.19 -21.70
N LEU A 140 3.54 -2.34 -20.59
CA LEU A 140 3.40 -1.53 -19.40
C LEU A 140 4.36 -0.32 -19.47
N PHE A 141 3.93 0.72 -20.18
CA PHE A 141 4.70 1.94 -20.50
C PHE A 141 5.87 1.76 -21.48
N PRO A 142 6.28 2.81 -22.20
CA PRO A 142 7.46 2.78 -23.07
C PRO A 142 8.73 2.24 -22.38
N ALA A 143 9.65 1.68 -23.18
CA ALA A 143 10.92 1.15 -22.68
C ALA A 143 11.78 2.21 -21.99
N ASN A 144 11.63 3.48 -22.40
CA ASN A 144 12.34 4.61 -21.83
C ASN A 144 11.61 5.24 -20.63
N ALA A 145 10.49 4.70 -20.19
CA ALA A 145 9.85 5.11 -18.95
C ALA A 145 10.76 4.77 -17.76
N ILE A 146 10.77 5.63 -16.75
CA ILE A 146 11.59 5.43 -15.54
C ILE A 146 11.28 4.11 -14.84
N PHE A 147 10.01 3.68 -14.87
CA PHE A 147 9.57 2.41 -14.31
C PHE A 147 10.19 1.19 -15.00
N ASN A 148 10.62 1.32 -16.26
CA ASN A 148 11.28 0.26 -17.04
C ASN A 148 12.80 0.53 -17.19
N THR A 149 13.33 1.55 -16.52
CA THR A 149 14.73 1.95 -16.63
C THR A 149 15.57 1.24 -15.58
N ARG A 150 16.66 0.61 -16.03
CA ARG A 150 17.64 0.03 -15.12
C ARG A 150 18.40 1.13 -14.37
N ILE A 151 18.45 0.99 -13.05
CA ILE A 151 19.12 1.87 -12.12
C ILE A 151 20.31 1.21 -11.42
N ASP A 152 20.70 -0.02 -11.77
CA ASP A 152 21.80 -0.74 -11.12
C ASP A 152 23.21 -0.27 -11.51
N ASP A 153 23.32 0.69 -12.45
CA ASP A 153 24.55 1.44 -12.69
C ASP A 153 24.75 2.49 -11.59
N VAL A 154 25.48 2.13 -10.54
CA VAL A 154 25.73 3.00 -9.38
C VAL A 154 26.54 4.26 -9.71
N ALA A 155 27.25 4.31 -10.85
CA ALA A 155 27.95 5.52 -11.28
C ALA A 155 26.97 6.53 -11.89
N ARG A 156 25.99 6.04 -12.66
CA ARG A 156 24.91 6.88 -13.21
C ARG A 156 23.84 7.21 -12.18
N PHE A 157 23.55 6.30 -11.27
CA PHE A 157 22.50 6.40 -10.26
C PHE A 157 23.12 6.19 -8.88
N PRO A 158 23.84 7.17 -8.31
CA PRO A 158 24.48 7.00 -7.01
C PRO A 158 23.46 6.93 -5.88
N ALA A 159 23.90 6.50 -4.69
CA ALA A 159 23.08 6.58 -3.48
C ALA A 159 22.71 8.04 -3.17
N HIS A 160 21.46 8.26 -2.79
CA HIS A 160 20.95 9.56 -2.38
C HIS A 160 21.58 10.00 -1.06
N ALA A 161 21.87 11.30 -0.92
CA ALA A 161 22.55 11.84 0.27
C ALA A 161 21.78 11.57 1.59
N SER A 162 20.45 11.54 1.54
CA SER A 162 19.59 11.23 2.69
C SER A 162 19.38 9.73 2.94
N SER A 163 20.01 8.84 2.16
CA SER A 163 19.72 7.41 2.20
C SER A 163 19.87 6.80 3.60
N SER A 164 20.96 7.10 4.33
CA SER A 164 21.15 6.54 5.68
C SER A 164 20.07 7.03 6.64
N GLN A 165 19.75 8.32 6.61
CA GLN A 165 18.73 8.90 7.48
C GLN A 165 17.36 8.25 7.23
N TRP A 166 16.97 8.12 5.96
CA TRP A 166 15.70 7.50 5.58
C TRP A 166 15.61 6.02 5.96
N ILE A 167 16.71 5.26 5.82
CA ILE A 167 16.82 3.88 6.31
C ILE A 167 16.70 3.81 7.84
N ASP A 168 17.31 4.74 8.56
CA ASP A 168 17.23 4.80 10.02
C ASP A 168 15.81 5.18 10.50
N VAL A 169 15.11 6.07 9.79
CA VAL A 169 13.70 6.46 10.06
C VAL A 169 12.75 5.28 9.88
N ALA A 170 12.92 4.48 8.82
CA ALA A 170 12.16 3.26 8.63
C ALA A 170 12.51 2.25 9.75
N GLY A 171 13.80 1.96 9.89
CA GLY A 171 14.35 0.96 10.81
C GLY A 171 15.23 -0.04 10.08
N ARG A 172 16.53 -0.06 10.38
CA ARG A 172 17.55 -0.81 9.60
C ARG A 172 17.29 -2.31 9.49
N HIS A 173 16.66 -2.91 10.50
CA HIS A 173 16.42 -4.35 10.58
C HIS A 173 15.03 -4.77 10.11
N LEU A 174 14.22 -3.84 9.59
CA LEU A 174 12.93 -4.17 9.01
C LEU A 174 13.13 -5.17 7.87
N PRO A 175 12.50 -6.35 7.92
CA PRO A 175 12.58 -7.32 6.85
C PRO A 175 11.67 -6.92 5.68
N PHE A 176 12.02 -7.33 4.47
CA PHE A 176 11.15 -7.20 3.30
C PHE A 176 9.83 -7.93 3.55
N GLY A 177 8.72 -7.21 3.44
CA GLY A 177 7.37 -7.74 3.51
C GLY A 177 6.82 -8.04 2.12
N ALA A 178 6.41 -9.29 1.89
CA ALA A 178 5.65 -9.68 0.71
C ALA A 178 4.15 -9.52 1.00
N ASP A 179 3.47 -8.66 0.25
CA ASP A 179 2.06 -8.30 0.46
C ASP A 179 1.18 -8.80 -0.69
N TRP A 180 0.97 -10.12 -0.71
CA TRP A 180 0.08 -10.83 -1.63
C TRP A 180 -0.33 -12.20 -1.08
N GLY A 181 -1.56 -12.62 -1.38
CA GLY A 181 -2.15 -13.86 -0.88
C GLY A 181 -1.86 -15.11 -1.70
N PHE A 182 -2.00 -16.26 -1.04
CA PHE A 182 -1.82 -17.60 -1.63
C PHE A 182 -3.12 -18.20 -2.17
N HIS A 183 -4.19 -17.40 -2.23
CA HIS A 183 -5.53 -17.85 -2.59
C HIS A 183 -6.19 -16.86 -3.56
N GLU A 184 -6.97 -17.39 -4.51
CA GLU A 184 -7.66 -16.60 -5.53
C GLU A 184 -9.19 -16.59 -5.32
N ASN A 185 -9.69 -17.30 -4.31
CA ASN A 185 -11.13 -17.38 -4.03
C ASN A 185 -11.62 -16.12 -3.30
N GLN A 186 -12.20 -15.19 -4.06
CA GLN A 186 -12.75 -13.93 -3.55
C GLN A 186 -13.85 -14.11 -2.48
N GLY A 187 -14.53 -15.25 -2.44
CA GLY A 187 -15.54 -15.55 -1.43
C GLY A 187 -14.96 -15.87 -0.05
N ASN A 188 -13.68 -16.26 0.02
CA ASN A 188 -12.94 -16.42 1.26
C ASN A 188 -12.05 -15.19 1.51
N TYR A 189 -12.68 -14.01 1.64
CA TYR A 189 -11.95 -12.75 1.73
C TYR A 189 -11.10 -12.59 3.00
N GLY A 190 -11.23 -13.48 4.00
CA GLY A 190 -10.32 -13.51 5.15
C GLY A 190 -8.89 -13.97 4.80
N ASP A 191 -8.73 -14.74 3.73
CA ASP A 191 -7.44 -15.27 3.26
C ASP A 191 -7.06 -14.77 1.84
N TYR A 192 -7.92 -13.94 1.24
CA TYR A 192 -7.69 -13.31 -0.05
C TYR A 192 -7.15 -11.89 0.18
N TYR A 193 -5.89 -11.66 -0.15
CA TYR A 193 -5.24 -10.36 0.03
C TYR A 193 -4.22 -10.09 -1.08
N GLY A 194 -3.82 -8.83 -1.23
CA GLY A 194 -3.03 -8.33 -2.34
C GLY A 194 -3.87 -7.60 -3.38
N MET A 195 -3.27 -7.27 -4.51
CA MET A 195 -3.84 -6.36 -5.50
C MET A 195 -4.10 -7.07 -6.82
N PRO A 196 -5.32 -7.61 -7.02
CA PRO A 196 -5.65 -8.33 -8.25
C PRO A 196 -5.80 -7.37 -9.43
N ILE A 197 -5.48 -7.86 -10.64
CA ILE A 197 -5.56 -7.07 -11.87
C ILE A 197 -6.57 -7.67 -12.83
N ASN A 198 -7.48 -6.84 -13.33
CA ASN A 198 -8.48 -7.22 -14.32
C ASN A 198 -7.94 -6.92 -15.73
N VAL A 199 -7.68 -7.94 -16.53
CA VAL A 199 -7.35 -7.74 -17.96
C VAL A 199 -8.61 -7.97 -18.78
N ILE A 200 -9.15 -6.90 -19.37
CA ILE A 200 -10.45 -6.94 -20.06
C ILE A 200 -10.36 -6.53 -21.52
N ASP A 201 -11.27 -7.01 -22.36
CA ASP A 201 -11.61 -6.35 -23.62
C ASP A 201 -12.91 -5.54 -23.50
N ARG A 202 -13.25 -4.82 -24.57
CA ARG A 202 -14.41 -3.90 -24.61
C ARG A 202 -15.76 -4.56 -24.33
N THR A 203 -15.88 -5.89 -24.42
CA THR A 203 -17.15 -6.61 -24.22
C THR A 203 -17.36 -7.05 -22.78
N GLU A 204 -16.30 -7.00 -21.97
CA GLU A 204 -16.27 -7.53 -20.61
C GLU A 204 -16.60 -6.46 -19.54
N SER A 205 -17.07 -5.30 -19.98
CA SER A 205 -17.55 -4.19 -19.15
C SER A 205 -18.68 -3.46 -19.88
N ASP A 206 -19.74 -3.13 -19.16
CA ASP A 206 -20.82 -2.26 -19.67
C ASP A 206 -20.49 -0.76 -19.54
N TRP A 207 -19.29 -0.43 -19.06
CA TRP A 207 -18.88 0.94 -18.74
C TRP A 207 -19.98 1.64 -17.91
N PRO A 208 -20.22 1.17 -16.68
CA PRO A 208 -21.26 1.75 -15.84
C PRO A 208 -20.92 3.18 -15.41
N VAL A 209 -21.96 3.95 -15.10
CA VAL A 209 -21.80 5.25 -14.43
C VAL A 209 -21.05 5.01 -13.12
N VAL A 210 -20.03 5.81 -12.86
CA VAL A 210 -19.35 5.85 -11.55
C VAL A 210 -19.79 7.11 -10.80
N SER A 211 -20.19 6.96 -9.55
CA SER A 211 -20.50 8.07 -8.64
C SER A 211 -19.32 8.32 -7.71
N PHE A 212 -18.99 9.58 -7.47
CA PHE A 212 -17.99 10.00 -6.49
C PHE A 212 -18.61 10.52 -5.18
N ASP A 213 -19.93 10.38 -5.00
CA ASP A 213 -20.65 10.84 -3.81
C ASP A 213 -21.34 9.66 -3.14
N PHE A 214 -20.67 9.04 -2.16
CA PHE A 214 -21.24 7.92 -1.41
C PHE A 214 -22.42 8.34 -0.55
N SER A 215 -22.56 9.61 -0.17
CA SER A 215 -23.68 10.06 0.68
C SER A 215 -25.06 9.78 0.05
N THR A 216 -25.11 9.67 -1.29
CA THR A 216 -26.30 9.29 -2.04
C THR A 216 -26.66 7.80 -1.96
N SER A 217 -25.72 6.94 -1.54
CA SER A 217 -25.96 5.49 -1.37
C SER A 217 -26.82 5.18 -0.13
N GLY A 218 -26.81 6.06 0.86
CA GLY A 218 -27.39 5.80 2.19
C GLY A 218 -26.59 4.80 3.05
N THR A 219 -25.41 4.36 2.61
CA THR A 219 -24.57 3.37 3.31
C THR A 219 -23.27 3.97 3.85
N TYR A 220 -22.68 4.92 3.13
CA TYR A 220 -21.43 5.61 3.51
C TYR A 220 -21.59 7.11 3.23
N TRP A 221 -20.78 7.95 3.87
CA TRP A 221 -21.02 9.40 3.91
C TRP A 221 -20.00 10.23 3.12
N GLU A 222 -18.85 9.64 2.77
CA GLU A 222 -17.73 10.38 2.18
C GLU A 222 -18.00 10.81 0.74
N ARG A 223 -17.34 11.90 0.33
CA ARG A 223 -17.36 12.38 -1.06
C ARG A 223 -15.95 12.38 -1.58
N GLY A 224 -15.78 11.78 -2.74
CA GLY A 224 -14.51 11.65 -3.42
C GLY A 224 -14.03 12.92 -4.11
N TRP A 225 -13.02 12.76 -4.94
CA TRP A 225 -12.31 13.85 -5.62
C TRP A 225 -12.44 13.74 -7.15
N PRO A 226 -13.65 13.89 -7.72
CA PRO A 226 -13.85 13.78 -9.16
C PRO A 226 -13.01 14.81 -9.94
N TYR A 227 -12.71 15.96 -9.34
CA TYR A 227 -11.93 17.03 -9.97
C TYR A 227 -10.42 16.72 -10.09
N LYS A 228 -9.94 15.69 -9.39
CA LYS A 228 -8.58 15.13 -9.52
C LYS A 228 -8.62 13.68 -9.99
N SER A 229 -9.74 13.26 -10.57
CA SER A 229 -9.93 11.90 -11.07
C SER A 229 -10.04 11.88 -12.59
N ASP A 230 -9.81 10.71 -13.18
CA ASP A 230 -10.04 10.46 -14.60
C ASP A 230 -11.19 9.50 -14.82
N CYS A 231 -11.97 9.73 -15.86
CA CYS A 231 -13.08 8.86 -16.23
C CYS A 231 -13.15 8.71 -17.74
N ALA A 232 -13.82 7.65 -18.15
CA ALA A 232 -14.29 7.50 -19.51
C ALA A 232 -15.52 8.38 -19.73
N VAL A 233 -15.59 9.04 -20.88
CA VAL A 233 -16.77 9.79 -21.33
C VAL A 233 -17.20 9.23 -22.69
N PRO A 234 -18.51 8.99 -22.92
CA PRO A 234 -18.99 8.52 -24.22
C PRO A 234 -18.48 9.39 -25.37
N ASP A 235 -17.91 8.76 -26.38
CA ASP A 235 -17.39 9.40 -27.59
C ASP A 235 -17.62 8.47 -28.79
N GLY A 236 -18.61 8.81 -29.63
CA GLY A 236 -19.10 7.93 -30.69
C GLY A 236 -19.60 6.59 -30.15
N ASP A 237 -19.10 5.49 -30.73
CA ASP A 237 -19.42 4.11 -30.32
C ASP A 237 -18.52 3.58 -29.18
N GLY A 238 -17.76 4.45 -28.52
CA GLY A 238 -16.80 4.09 -27.48
C GLY A 238 -16.65 5.14 -26.40
N TYR A 239 -15.48 5.14 -25.78
CA TYR A 239 -15.15 6.01 -24.66
C TYR A 239 -13.78 6.65 -24.83
N SER A 240 -13.73 7.96 -24.57
CA SER A 240 -12.49 8.74 -24.49
C SER A 240 -12.10 8.97 -23.03
N LEU A 241 -10.79 9.00 -22.76
CA LEU A 241 -10.26 9.37 -21.45
C LEU A 241 -10.47 10.87 -21.22
N ARG A 242 -11.04 11.22 -20.07
CA ARG A 242 -11.22 12.58 -19.61
C ARG A 242 -10.50 12.78 -18.28
N ARG A 243 -9.55 13.73 -18.25
CA ARG A 243 -9.00 14.29 -17.02
C ARG A 243 -10.01 15.25 -16.39
N ASP A 244 -10.07 15.29 -15.06
CA ASP A 244 -11.06 16.04 -14.28
C ASP A 244 -12.49 15.60 -14.66
N CYS A 245 -13.02 14.63 -13.92
CA CYS A 245 -14.35 14.11 -14.16
C CYS A 245 -15.46 15.13 -13.99
N THR A 246 -15.23 16.22 -13.24
CA THR A 246 -16.24 17.28 -13.11
C THR A 246 -16.43 18.07 -14.40
N SER A 247 -15.50 17.97 -15.35
CA SER A 247 -15.65 18.53 -16.69
C SER A 247 -16.67 17.79 -17.57
N ALA A 248 -17.17 16.62 -17.11
CA ALA A 248 -18.23 15.87 -17.75
C ALA A 248 -19.49 15.79 -16.84
N PRO A 249 -20.70 15.76 -17.41
CA PRO A 249 -21.93 15.51 -16.65
C PRO A 249 -21.84 14.21 -15.84
N ALA A 250 -22.37 14.20 -14.61
CA ALA A 250 -22.30 13.02 -13.73
C ALA A 250 -22.89 11.75 -14.37
N ASN A 251 -23.98 11.87 -15.14
CA ASN A 251 -24.58 10.77 -15.88
C ASN A 251 -23.77 10.30 -17.10
N GLN A 252 -22.62 10.93 -17.40
CA GLN A 252 -21.67 10.58 -18.46
C GLN A 252 -20.31 10.10 -17.92
N GLN A 253 -20.01 10.27 -16.63
CA GLN A 253 -18.78 9.78 -16.01
C GLN A 253 -18.81 8.26 -15.95
N ARG A 254 -17.87 7.59 -16.62
CA ARG A 254 -17.74 6.12 -16.67
C ARG A 254 -16.42 5.64 -16.12
N PHE A 255 -16.42 4.39 -15.69
CA PHE A 255 -15.22 3.61 -15.41
C PHE A 255 -15.43 2.19 -15.95
N PRO A 256 -14.41 1.52 -16.51
CA PRO A 256 -14.56 0.19 -17.09
C PRO A 256 -14.57 -0.92 -16.01
N PHE A 257 -15.45 -0.82 -15.02
CA PHE A 257 -15.64 -1.90 -14.05
C PHE A 257 -16.04 -3.18 -14.79
N PRO A 258 -15.29 -4.29 -14.64
CA PRO A 258 -15.64 -5.54 -15.30
C PRO A 258 -17.01 -6.06 -14.84
N HIS A 259 -17.63 -6.92 -15.66
CA HIS A 259 -18.86 -7.62 -15.27
C HIS A 259 -18.71 -8.39 -13.96
N ASP A 260 -19.82 -8.58 -13.24
CA ASP A 260 -19.85 -9.24 -11.93
C ASP A 260 -19.29 -10.67 -11.95
N TRP A 261 -19.35 -11.36 -13.08
CA TRP A 261 -18.79 -12.70 -13.25
C TRP A 261 -17.26 -12.72 -13.45
N LYS A 262 -16.65 -11.57 -13.73
CA LYS A 262 -15.23 -11.42 -14.05
C LYS A 262 -14.45 -10.65 -13.00
N ILE A 263 -15.06 -9.62 -12.43
CA ILE A 263 -14.37 -8.65 -11.59
C ILE A 263 -13.61 -9.32 -10.44
N VAL A 264 -12.37 -8.90 -10.28
CA VAL A 264 -11.53 -9.12 -9.10
C VAL A 264 -11.16 -7.77 -8.50
N ASN A 265 -11.18 -7.66 -7.17
CA ASN A 265 -10.84 -6.44 -6.45
C ASN A 265 -10.20 -6.81 -5.12
N GLU A 266 -9.39 -5.91 -4.57
CA GLU A 266 -8.85 -6.05 -3.21
C GLU A 266 -9.98 -6.36 -2.19
N ASP A 267 -9.69 -7.22 -1.21
CA ASP A 267 -10.64 -7.76 -0.23
C ASP A 267 -11.82 -8.55 -0.83
N GLY A 268 -11.71 -8.96 -2.10
CA GLY A 268 -12.62 -9.92 -2.73
C GLY A 268 -14.08 -9.49 -2.65
N GLN A 269 -14.94 -10.38 -2.13
CA GLN A 269 -16.39 -10.16 -2.07
C GLN A 269 -16.87 -9.29 -0.90
N CYS A 270 -15.97 -8.77 -0.05
CA CYS A 270 -16.36 -7.83 1.00
C CYS A 270 -16.96 -6.55 0.36
N ASN A 271 -18.23 -6.22 0.62
CA ASN A 271 -18.92 -5.11 -0.08
C ASN A 271 -19.59 -4.07 0.85
N ASP A 272 -19.17 -4.01 2.11
CA ASP A 272 -19.60 -2.97 3.05
C ASP A 272 -18.49 -1.91 3.24
N PRO A 273 -18.68 -0.67 2.74
CA PRO A 273 -17.69 0.39 2.86
C PRO A 273 -17.36 0.80 4.31
N ASN A 274 -18.20 0.45 5.29
CA ASN A 274 -17.93 0.76 6.69
C ASN A 274 -16.98 -0.23 7.37
N THR A 275 -16.77 -1.41 6.77
CA THR A 275 -15.99 -2.48 7.41
C THR A 275 -14.88 -3.05 6.55
N CYS A 276 -15.02 -3.00 5.22
CA CYS A 276 -14.05 -3.59 4.30
C CYS A 276 -12.83 -2.68 4.08
N GLY A 277 -12.99 -1.35 4.15
CA GLY A 277 -11.87 -0.42 3.97
C GLY A 277 -11.50 -0.22 2.51
N ASP A 278 -10.22 -0.24 2.19
CA ASP A 278 -9.73 -0.02 0.83
C ASP A 278 -10.18 -1.16 -0.09
N ARG A 279 -10.63 -0.81 -1.29
CA ARG A 279 -11.09 -1.78 -2.30
C ARG A 279 -10.69 -1.30 -3.68
N HIS A 280 -9.44 -1.58 -4.04
CA HIS A 280 -8.92 -1.21 -5.33
C HIS A 280 -9.48 -2.08 -6.46
N VAL A 281 -9.81 -1.44 -7.59
CA VAL A 281 -10.12 -2.12 -8.85
C VAL A 281 -9.14 -1.63 -9.91
N LEU A 282 -8.25 -2.52 -10.34
CA LEU A 282 -7.23 -2.27 -11.36
C LEU A 282 -7.66 -2.94 -12.67
N VAL A 283 -7.69 -2.19 -13.77
CA VAL A 283 -8.20 -2.66 -15.06
C VAL A 283 -7.22 -2.28 -16.18
N VAL A 284 -6.79 -3.28 -16.95
CA VAL A 284 -6.09 -3.10 -18.23
C VAL A 284 -7.07 -3.38 -19.37
N GLU A 285 -7.34 -2.34 -20.16
CA GLU A 285 -8.16 -2.40 -21.37
C GLU A 285 -7.32 -2.87 -22.55
N LYS A 286 -7.43 -4.16 -22.91
CA LYS A 286 -6.77 -4.78 -24.08
C LYS A 286 -7.12 -4.06 -25.38
N GLY A 287 -6.21 -4.07 -26.33
CA GLY A 287 -6.35 -3.39 -27.63
C GLY A 287 -6.19 -1.87 -27.57
N ALA A 288 -6.90 -1.19 -26.66
CA ALA A 288 -6.70 0.25 -26.40
C ALA A 288 -5.40 0.53 -25.63
N CYS A 289 -4.94 -0.45 -24.84
CA CYS A 289 -3.79 -0.33 -23.94
C CYS A 289 -3.89 0.85 -23.00
N ARG A 290 -5.03 0.92 -22.30
CA ARG A 290 -5.27 1.89 -21.24
C ARG A 290 -5.34 1.19 -19.90
N LEU A 291 -4.68 1.77 -18.92
CA LEU A 291 -4.78 1.40 -17.52
C LEU A 291 -5.82 2.29 -16.86
N TRP A 292 -6.70 1.68 -16.08
CA TRP A 292 -7.71 2.34 -15.27
C TRP A 292 -7.62 1.79 -13.85
N GLU A 293 -7.54 2.66 -12.86
CA GLU A 293 -7.41 2.27 -11.45
C GLU A 293 -8.41 3.05 -10.62
N SER A 294 -9.11 2.38 -9.72
CA SER A 294 -10.11 2.97 -8.84
C SER A 294 -9.77 2.68 -7.39
N PHE A 295 -9.83 3.72 -6.57
CA PHE A 295 -9.71 3.66 -5.11
C PHE A 295 -11.09 3.64 -4.47
N PHE A 296 -11.22 2.83 -3.41
CA PHE A 296 -12.43 2.69 -2.60
C PHE A 296 -13.67 2.38 -3.46
N ALA A 297 -13.58 1.32 -4.26
CA ALA A 297 -14.60 0.96 -5.24
C ALA A 297 -15.66 0.02 -4.64
N TYR A 298 -16.93 0.43 -4.69
CA TYR A 298 -18.04 -0.36 -4.17
C TYR A 298 -19.23 -0.34 -5.12
N LYS A 299 -19.93 -1.47 -5.25
CA LYS A 299 -21.20 -1.58 -5.99
C LYS A 299 -22.34 -1.69 -4.97
N LEU A 300 -23.11 -0.61 -4.80
CA LEU A 300 -24.19 -0.50 -3.81
C LEU A 300 -25.52 -0.29 -4.52
N GLY A 301 -26.51 -1.16 -4.27
CA GLY A 301 -27.81 -1.07 -4.94
C GLY A 301 -27.75 -1.12 -6.47
N GLY A 302 -26.69 -1.73 -7.03
CA GLY A 302 -26.44 -1.80 -8.48
C GLY A 302 -25.65 -0.61 -9.06
N GLN A 303 -25.41 0.45 -8.28
CA GLN A 303 -24.64 1.63 -8.67
C GLN A 303 -23.18 1.50 -8.21
N TRP A 304 -22.24 1.87 -9.08
CA TRP A 304 -20.82 1.92 -8.73
C TRP A 304 -20.45 3.25 -8.08
N TYR A 305 -19.66 3.16 -7.02
CA TYR A 305 -19.11 4.28 -6.28
C TYR A 305 -17.59 4.14 -6.17
N SER A 306 -16.87 5.26 -6.22
CA SER A 306 -15.42 5.35 -5.99
C SER A 306 -15.06 6.70 -5.40
N LEU A 307 -14.04 6.76 -4.55
CA LEU A 307 -13.55 8.05 -4.03
C LEU A 307 -12.58 8.74 -5.00
N ALA A 308 -11.81 7.96 -5.76
CA ALA A 308 -10.91 8.51 -6.77
C ALA A 308 -10.64 7.48 -7.88
N THR A 309 -10.45 7.96 -9.10
CA THR A 309 -10.07 7.13 -10.25
C THR A 309 -8.92 7.74 -11.03
N ALA A 310 -8.10 6.90 -11.64
CA ALA A 310 -6.93 7.30 -12.40
C ALA A 310 -6.80 6.50 -13.68
N ALA A 311 -6.27 7.11 -14.73
CA ALA A 311 -6.03 6.44 -15.98
C ALA A 311 -4.73 6.86 -16.67
N TRP A 312 -4.16 5.93 -17.43
CA TRP A 312 -2.96 6.13 -18.24
C TRP A 312 -3.12 5.46 -19.60
N ASP A 313 -2.60 6.12 -20.63
CA ASP A 313 -2.26 5.45 -21.88
C ASP A 313 -0.92 4.71 -21.69
N LEU A 314 -0.94 3.39 -21.73
CA LEU A 314 0.25 2.57 -21.53
C LEU A 314 1.27 2.67 -22.69
N ARG A 315 0.92 3.35 -23.79
CA ARG A 315 1.83 3.67 -24.88
C ARG A 315 2.52 5.02 -24.72
N SER A 316 2.15 5.78 -23.67
CA SER A 316 2.64 7.13 -23.41
C SER A 316 3.58 7.18 -22.21
N ASN A 317 4.44 8.19 -22.19
CA ASN A 317 5.22 8.56 -21.01
C ASN A 317 4.52 9.65 -20.17
N GLU A 318 3.28 10.03 -20.48
CA GLU A 318 2.58 11.09 -19.74
C GLU A 318 2.30 10.70 -18.29
N LEU A 319 2.80 11.49 -17.34
CA LEU A 319 2.41 11.39 -15.93
C LEU A 319 1.05 12.04 -15.67
N ARG A 320 0.42 11.68 -14.54
CA ARG A 320 -0.76 12.41 -14.06
C ARG A 320 -0.42 13.88 -13.81
N PRO A 321 -1.42 14.80 -13.80
CA PRO A 321 -1.20 16.18 -13.39
C PRO A 321 -0.51 16.29 -12.03
N ARG A 322 0.22 17.39 -11.81
CA ARG A 322 0.91 17.63 -10.54
C ARG A 322 -0.13 17.82 -9.42
N ASP A 323 0.19 17.36 -8.22
CA ASP A 323 -0.66 17.45 -7.03
C ASP A 323 -1.97 16.63 -7.13
N TRP A 324 -2.01 15.65 -8.02
CA TRP A 324 -3.11 14.69 -8.15
C TRP A 324 -2.66 13.33 -7.63
N ALA A 325 -3.37 12.82 -6.63
CA ALA A 325 -3.29 11.40 -6.27
C ALA A 325 -3.82 10.53 -7.43
N SER A 326 -3.66 9.22 -7.30
CA SER A 326 -4.29 8.22 -8.15
C SER A 326 -5.11 7.27 -7.28
N ALA A 327 -5.24 6.01 -7.69
CA ALA A 327 -5.62 4.96 -6.77
C ALA A 327 -4.46 4.61 -5.80
N ASP A 328 -3.26 5.12 -6.05
CA ASP A 328 -2.08 5.08 -5.19
C ASP A 328 -1.86 6.45 -4.54
N ALA A 329 -1.40 6.46 -3.28
CA ALA A 329 -1.20 7.69 -2.52
C ALA A 329 -0.11 8.60 -3.13
N ALA A 330 0.94 8.06 -3.75
CA ALA A 330 1.97 8.86 -4.42
C ALA A 330 1.51 9.42 -5.78
N GLY A 331 0.31 9.04 -6.25
CA GLY A 331 -0.15 9.36 -7.60
C GLY A 331 0.54 8.53 -8.69
N LEU A 332 1.15 7.40 -8.32
CA LEU A 332 1.79 6.46 -9.24
C LEU A 332 0.77 5.47 -9.83
N PRO A 333 1.08 4.81 -10.95
CA PRO A 333 0.28 3.68 -11.43
C PRO A 333 0.58 2.43 -10.59
N MET A 334 -0.44 1.68 -10.19
CA MET A 334 -0.29 0.51 -9.32
C MET A 334 0.06 -0.74 -10.13
N ALA A 335 -0.80 -1.17 -11.06
CA ALA A 335 -0.63 -2.43 -11.79
C ALA A 335 0.74 -2.60 -12.50
N PRO A 336 1.33 -1.55 -13.08
CA PRO A 336 2.69 -1.60 -13.64
C PRO A 336 3.80 -1.81 -12.61
N LEU A 337 3.55 -1.50 -11.33
CA LEU A 337 4.51 -1.58 -10.24
C LEU A 337 4.26 -2.75 -9.27
N LEU A 338 3.21 -3.54 -9.49
CA LEU A 338 2.92 -4.75 -8.71
C LEU A 338 3.81 -5.91 -9.11
N VAL A 339 4.20 -6.72 -8.13
CA VAL A 339 4.81 -8.03 -8.38
C VAL A 339 3.75 -8.97 -8.97
N LYS A 340 4.02 -9.51 -10.16
CA LYS A 340 3.14 -10.47 -10.85
C LYS A 340 3.72 -11.87 -10.80
N VAL A 341 2.89 -12.87 -10.51
CA VAL A 341 3.34 -14.24 -10.25
C VAL A 341 3.92 -14.90 -11.49
N ASP A 342 3.35 -14.63 -12.66
CA ASP A 342 3.81 -15.20 -13.92
C ASP A 342 5.20 -14.65 -14.31
N GLU A 343 5.51 -13.39 -14.00
CA GLU A 343 6.85 -12.81 -14.21
C GLU A 343 7.86 -13.39 -13.21
N ALA A 344 7.46 -13.54 -11.94
CA ALA A 344 8.28 -14.13 -10.91
C ALA A 344 8.60 -15.61 -11.19
N ASP A 345 7.63 -16.38 -11.69
CA ASP A 345 7.82 -17.77 -12.13
C ASP A 345 8.71 -17.88 -13.36
N ALA A 346 8.59 -16.93 -14.30
CA ALA A 346 9.49 -16.83 -15.44
C ALA A 346 10.94 -16.48 -15.05
N GLY A 347 11.16 -16.04 -13.80
CA GLY A 347 12.47 -15.74 -13.24
C GLY A 347 12.96 -14.32 -13.54
N GLU A 348 12.12 -13.46 -14.11
CA GLU A 348 12.52 -12.10 -14.45
C GLU A 348 11.33 -11.12 -14.38
N ILE A 349 11.48 -10.09 -13.57
CA ILE A 349 10.60 -8.93 -13.52
C ILE A 349 11.39 -7.74 -14.08
N ARG A 350 10.82 -7.06 -15.09
CA ARG A 350 11.52 -6.03 -15.89
C ARG A 350 11.03 -4.60 -15.65
N HIS A 351 10.44 -4.36 -14.48
CA HIS A 351 9.98 -3.05 -14.04
C HIS A 351 10.32 -2.81 -12.57
N ALA A 352 10.23 -1.55 -12.15
CA ALA A 352 10.30 -1.13 -10.75
C ALA A 352 9.09 -1.68 -9.98
N LEU A 353 9.25 -1.85 -8.67
CA LEU A 353 8.14 -2.24 -7.78
C LEU A 353 7.61 -1.00 -7.04
N ARG A 354 6.52 -1.17 -6.30
CA ARG A 354 6.07 -0.21 -5.28
C ARG A 354 6.25 -0.78 -3.87
N VAL A 355 6.51 0.11 -2.92
CA VAL A 355 6.74 -0.22 -1.52
C VAL A 355 6.06 0.78 -0.60
N ASN A 356 5.51 0.28 0.50
CA ASN A 356 4.85 1.10 1.52
C ASN A 356 5.69 1.18 2.79
N PHE A 357 5.42 2.24 3.56
CA PHE A 357 5.92 2.40 4.92
C PHE A 357 4.82 2.98 5.82
N ARG A 358 4.97 2.86 7.13
CA ARG A 358 4.04 3.48 8.09
C ARG A 358 4.04 4.99 7.92
N ASP A 359 2.91 5.63 8.23
CA ASP A 359 2.72 7.09 8.09
C ASP A 359 3.86 7.90 8.74
N ALA A 360 4.26 7.56 9.96
CA ALA A 360 5.35 8.25 10.67
C ALA A 360 6.77 8.06 10.06
N ALA A 361 6.93 7.24 9.02
CA ALA A 361 8.19 7.06 8.29
C ALA A 361 8.19 7.76 6.91
N ILE A 362 7.05 8.32 6.49
CA ILE A 362 6.87 9.02 5.22
C ILE A 362 6.48 10.48 5.48
N ASP A 363 6.98 11.42 4.69
CA ASP A 363 6.57 12.82 4.70
C ASP A 363 5.53 13.10 3.60
N THR A 364 4.74 14.15 3.78
CA THR A 364 3.78 14.64 2.75
C THR A 364 4.46 15.22 1.51
N SER A 365 5.78 15.42 1.53
CA SER A 365 6.53 15.81 0.33
C SER A 365 6.69 14.64 -0.64
N TYR A 366 6.94 14.95 -1.91
CA TYR A 366 7.10 13.94 -2.96
C TYR A 366 8.22 14.32 -3.95
N LEU A 367 8.86 13.29 -4.51
CA LEU A 367 9.89 13.35 -5.53
C LEU A 367 9.38 12.75 -6.83
N TRP A 368 9.86 13.24 -7.98
CA TRP A 368 9.56 12.64 -9.28
C TRP A 368 9.97 11.14 -9.28
N PRO A 369 9.13 10.23 -9.83
CA PRO A 369 7.94 10.47 -10.65
C PRO A 369 6.62 10.60 -9.87
N ALA A 370 6.62 10.56 -8.54
CA ALA A 370 5.40 10.77 -7.76
C ALA A 370 4.80 12.16 -8.01
N ARG A 371 3.48 12.23 -7.89
CA ARG A 371 2.65 13.40 -8.20
C ARG A 371 1.93 13.95 -6.98
N PHE A 372 1.91 13.21 -5.88
CA PHE A 372 1.19 13.52 -4.67
C PHE A 372 1.90 12.93 -3.45
N GLY A 373 1.54 13.43 -2.26
CA GLY A 373 1.90 12.83 -0.98
C GLY A 373 0.72 12.95 -0.02
N ALA A 374 0.40 11.84 0.66
CA ALA A 374 -0.70 11.73 1.61
C ALA A 374 -0.19 11.48 3.03
N GLY A 375 -1.06 11.58 4.03
CA GLY A 375 -0.68 11.27 5.43
C GLY A 375 -0.27 12.49 6.24
N GLY A 376 0.42 12.23 7.35
CA GLY A 376 0.95 13.23 8.27
C GLY A 376 2.25 13.88 7.77
N ALA A 377 2.43 15.17 8.06
CA ALA A 377 3.70 15.84 7.77
C ALA A 377 4.78 15.39 8.76
N ASN A 378 5.85 14.78 8.25
CA ASN A 378 6.95 14.22 9.04
C ASN A 378 8.29 14.78 8.52
N PRO A 379 8.69 15.99 8.93
CA PRO A 379 9.87 16.65 8.39
C PRO A 379 11.13 15.79 8.50
N GLY A 380 11.80 15.54 7.38
CA GLY A 380 13.01 14.73 7.31
C GLY A 380 12.77 13.22 7.20
N ALA A 381 11.52 12.77 7.16
CA ALA A 381 11.16 11.41 6.76
C ALA A 381 11.28 11.23 5.24
N MET A 382 10.93 10.04 4.74
CA MET A 382 11.03 9.70 3.32
C MET A 382 9.94 10.41 2.53
N PRO A 383 10.24 11.12 1.43
CA PRO A 383 9.19 11.63 0.55
C PRO A 383 8.57 10.49 -0.26
N PHE A 384 7.30 10.63 -0.66
CA PHE A 384 6.71 9.77 -1.69
C PHE A 384 7.52 9.86 -2.98
N GLY A 385 7.55 8.78 -3.75
CA GLY A 385 8.35 8.68 -4.98
C GLY A 385 9.86 8.57 -4.76
N ALA A 386 10.35 8.56 -3.52
CA ALA A 386 11.74 8.18 -3.25
C ALA A 386 12.00 6.76 -3.78
N LEU A 387 13.10 6.58 -4.50
CA LEU A 387 13.45 5.32 -5.13
C LEU A 387 14.43 4.52 -4.27
N LEU A 388 13.99 3.38 -3.77
CA LEU A 388 14.78 2.44 -2.99
C LEU A 388 15.32 1.33 -3.90
N ARG A 389 16.60 0.93 -3.77
CA ARG A 389 17.13 -0.26 -4.46
C ARG A 389 17.91 -1.17 -3.53
N LEU A 390 17.94 -2.45 -3.87
CA LEU A 390 18.80 -3.43 -3.22
C LEU A 390 20.26 -3.14 -3.61
N LYS A 391 21.15 -3.05 -2.63
CA LYS A 391 22.56 -2.70 -2.87
C LYS A 391 23.25 -3.70 -3.80
N GLN A 392 24.21 -3.19 -4.56
CA GLN A 392 24.93 -3.98 -5.55
C GLN A 392 25.67 -5.17 -4.92
N ASP A 393 26.20 -5.01 -3.71
CA ASP A 393 26.98 -6.01 -2.96
C ASP A 393 26.14 -7.08 -2.26
N PHE A 394 24.82 -6.91 -2.16
CA PHE A 394 23.94 -7.96 -1.64
C PHE A 394 23.99 -9.19 -2.55
N VAL A 395 24.43 -10.33 -2.01
CA VAL A 395 24.49 -11.59 -2.75
C VAL A 395 23.14 -12.29 -2.66
N ILE A 396 22.43 -12.38 -3.78
CA ILE A 396 21.19 -13.15 -3.89
C ILE A 396 21.58 -14.65 -3.83
N PRO A 397 21.15 -15.40 -2.80
CA PRO A 397 21.56 -16.79 -2.66
C PRO A 397 21.04 -17.69 -3.79
N ASP A 398 21.91 -18.54 -4.33
CA ASP A 398 21.58 -19.43 -5.47
C ASP A 398 20.44 -20.40 -5.16
N TRP A 399 20.32 -20.82 -3.89
CA TRP A 399 19.32 -21.76 -3.39
C TRP A 399 17.93 -21.14 -3.18
N TRP A 400 17.77 -19.83 -3.38
CA TRP A 400 16.45 -19.20 -3.36
C TRP A 400 15.55 -19.70 -4.51
N THR A 401 14.25 -19.61 -4.30
CA THR A 401 13.24 -19.92 -5.32
C THR A 401 13.43 -19.00 -6.53
N THR A 402 12.96 -19.45 -7.70
CA THR A 402 12.96 -18.62 -8.92
C THR A 402 12.26 -17.29 -8.69
N GLN A 403 11.09 -17.32 -8.03
CA GLN A 403 10.30 -16.14 -7.67
C GLN A 403 11.08 -15.16 -6.78
N ALA A 404 11.72 -15.64 -5.70
CA ALA A 404 12.48 -14.77 -4.79
C ALA A 404 13.69 -14.14 -5.49
N LYS A 405 14.38 -14.91 -6.34
CA LYS A 405 15.50 -14.39 -7.15
C LYS A 405 15.04 -13.33 -8.15
N ALA A 406 13.89 -13.53 -8.80
CA ALA A 406 13.31 -12.56 -9.74
C ALA A 406 12.99 -11.23 -9.03
N ILE A 407 12.32 -11.29 -7.88
CA ILE A 407 11.93 -10.11 -7.09
C ILE A 407 13.17 -9.36 -6.56
N ALA A 408 14.12 -10.08 -5.95
CA ALA A 408 15.35 -9.46 -5.46
C ALA A 408 16.21 -8.85 -6.60
N THR A 409 16.22 -9.50 -7.76
CA THR A 409 16.87 -8.96 -8.96
C THR A 409 16.19 -7.70 -9.47
N ALA A 410 14.86 -7.64 -9.46
CA ALA A 410 14.12 -6.44 -9.84
C ALA A 410 14.33 -5.30 -8.84
N ALA A 411 14.32 -5.57 -7.55
CA ALA A 411 14.65 -4.59 -6.51
C ALA A 411 16.08 -4.03 -6.66
N LYS A 412 17.02 -4.81 -7.21
CA LYS A 412 18.38 -4.34 -7.54
C LYS A 412 18.42 -3.54 -8.84
N ARG A 413 17.79 -4.04 -9.90
CA ARG A 413 17.87 -3.50 -11.27
C ARG A 413 16.99 -2.30 -11.52
N TYR A 414 15.77 -2.29 -10.99
CA TYR A 414 14.76 -1.26 -11.27
C TYR A 414 14.33 -0.50 -10.01
N GLY A 415 14.58 -1.07 -8.83
CA GLY A 415 14.23 -0.45 -7.55
C GLY A 415 12.75 -0.51 -7.23
N MET A 416 12.37 0.21 -6.19
CA MET A 416 11.03 0.21 -5.60
C MET A 416 10.69 1.63 -5.16
N TYR A 417 9.53 2.14 -5.58
CA TYR A 417 9.08 3.49 -5.24
C TYR A 417 8.29 3.50 -3.93
N VAL A 418 8.63 4.43 -3.04
CA VAL A 418 7.79 4.76 -1.86
C VAL A 418 6.46 5.28 -2.38
N ALA A 419 5.41 4.48 -2.25
CA ALA A 419 4.18 4.70 -2.99
C ALA A 419 2.99 5.03 -2.09
N ASP A 420 2.95 4.46 -0.89
CA ASP A 420 1.73 4.52 -0.07
C ASP A 420 2.00 4.32 1.43
N ASN A 421 1.07 4.80 2.25
CA ASN A 421 1.07 4.65 3.68
C ASN A 421 0.53 3.26 4.02
N GLY A 422 1.26 2.47 4.80
CA GLY A 422 0.85 1.11 5.14
C GLY A 422 1.83 0.38 6.05
N GLY A 423 1.95 -0.93 5.87
CA GLY A 423 2.96 -1.73 6.56
C GLY A 423 4.38 -1.30 6.18
N ASP A 424 5.30 -1.36 7.14
CA ASP A 424 6.70 -1.00 6.92
C ASP A 424 7.41 -1.99 5.99
N PHE A 425 7.99 -1.46 4.90
CA PHE A 425 8.78 -2.20 3.92
C PHE A 425 7.99 -3.34 3.22
N HIS A 426 6.71 -3.10 2.95
CA HIS A 426 5.84 -4.05 2.24
C HIS A 426 5.79 -3.75 0.74
N VAL A 427 6.02 -4.77 -0.08
CA VAL A 427 5.91 -4.73 -1.54
C VAL A 427 4.68 -5.50 -1.97
N GLN A 428 3.77 -4.85 -2.72
CA GLN A 428 2.52 -5.49 -3.13
C GLN A 428 2.63 -6.31 -4.41
N GLY A 429 1.80 -7.34 -4.47
CA GLY A 429 1.61 -8.18 -5.64
C GLY A 429 0.18 -8.67 -5.77
N GLU A 430 -0.07 -9.44 -6.83
CA GLU A 430 -1.37 -10.05 -7.06
C GLU A 430 -1.58 -11.31 -6.19
N PRO A 431 -2.80 -11.60 -5.72
CA PRO A 431 -3.11 -12.88 -5.10
C PRO A 431 -2.94 -14.01 -6.12
N SER A 432 -2.25 -15.09 -5.73
CA SER A 432 -2.20 -16.30 -6.56
C SER A 432 -1.88 -17.58 -5.79
N VAL A 433 -2.50 -18.69 -6.22
CA VAL A 433 -2.16 -20.03 -5.72
C VAL A 433 -0.78 -20.53 -6.19
N LYS A 434 -0.15 -19.86 -7.15
CA LYS A 434 1.19 -20.18 -7.66
C LYS A 434 2.32 -19.66 -6.77
N TRP A 435 2.04 -18.76 -5.84
CA TRP A 435 3.05 -18.25 -4.92
C TRP A 435 3.62 -19.37 -4.05
N GLN A 436 4.95 -19.52 -4.06
CA GLN A 436 5.62 -20.46 -3.18
C GLN A 436 5.78 -19.82 -1.80
N LEU A 437 5.32 -20.49 -0.74
CA LEU A 437 5.50 -19.99 0.64
C LEU A 437 6.97 -19.67 0.97
N GLN A 438 7.91 -20.45 0.42
CA GLN A 438 9.35 -20.23 0.60
C GLN A 438 9.82 -18.89 0.01
N THR A 439 9.16 -18.36 -1.02
CA THR A 439 9.49 -17.06 -1.61
C THR A 439 9.39 -15.95 -0.56
N SER A 440 8.24 -15.82 0.11
CA SER A 440 8.04 -14.79 1.13
C SER A 440 8.95 -14.98 2.35
N LEU A 441 9.28 -16.22 2.72
CA LEU A 441 10.22 -16.51 3.80
C LEU A 441 11.66 -16.13 3.45
N GLN A 442 12.09 -16.37 2.22
CA GLN A 442 13.43 -16.04 1.74
C GLN A 442 13.62 -14.53 1.59
N LEU A 443 12.60 -13.82 1.07
CA LEU A 443 12.64 -12.37 0.92
C LEU A 443 12.82 -11.64 2.25
N LYS A 444 12.29 -12.16 3.37
CA LYS A 444 12.55 -11.62 4.72
C LYS A 444 14.04 -11.60 5.12
N GLY A 445 14.90 -12.33 4.40
CA GLY A 445 16.35 -12.24 4.56
C GLY A 445 16.96 -10.94 4.02
N ILE A 446 16.21 -10.16 3.23
CA ILE A 446 16.54 -8.80 2.84
C ILE A 446 16.01 -7.86 3.92
N THR A 447 16.87 -6.98 4.43
CA THR A 447 16.50 -5.95 5.39
C THR A 447 16.69 -4.55 4.82
N MET A 448 16.12 -3.53 5.44
CA MET A 448 16.37 -2.13 5.07
C MET A 448 17.87 -1.76 5.07
N ASN A 449 18.71 -2.43 5.87
CA ASN A 449 20.15 -2.23 5.86
C ASN A 449 20.83 -2.70 4.56
N ASP A 450 20.20 -3.60 3.80
CA ASP A 450 20.65 -4.08 2.50
C ASP A 450 20.22 -3.16 1.35
N MET A 451 19.46 -2.11 1.68
CA MET A 451 18.89 -1.17 0.72
C MET A 451 19.66 0.15 0.71
N GLU A 452 19.48 0.91 -0.36
CA GLU A 452 19.87 2.31 -0.47
C GLU A 452 18.85 3.09 -1.30
N PHE A 453 18.61 4.35 -0.92
CA PHE A 453 17.85 5.27 -1.76
C PHE A 453 18.72 5.79 -2.89
N VAL A 454 18.12 6.04 -4.04
CA VAL A 454 18.82 6.36 -5.29
C VAL A 454 18.59 7.82 -5.66
N ASP A 455 19.67 8.49 -6.08
CA ASP A 455 19.60 9.83 -6.65
C ASP A 455 19.29 9.75 -8.16
N LEU A 456 18.18 10.36 -8.57
CA LEU A 456 17.70 10.42 -9.95
C LEU A 456 18.19 11.66 -10.71
N LYS A 457 19.14 12.42 -10.18
CA LYS A 457 19.68 13.64 -10.81
C LYS A 457 20.27 13.41 -12.21
N SER A 458 20.76 12.21 -12.52
CA SER A 458 21.21 11.87 -13.87
C SER A 458 20.09 11.85 -14.92
N VAL A 459 18.83 11.74 -14.47
CA VAL A 459 17.63 11.88 -15.30
C VAL A 459 17.07 13.29 -15.18
N THR A 460 16.80 13.75 -13.96
CA THR A 460 16.12 15.04 -13.72
C THR A 460 16.98 16.26 -14.06
N GLY A 461 18.30 16.08 -14.19
CA GLY A 461 19.24 17.10 -14.64
C GLY A 461 19.52 17.09 -16.15
N ASP A 462 18.99 16.14 -16.93
CA ASP A 462 19.14 16.15 -18.40
C ASP A 462 18.33 17.32 -18.99
N PRO A 463 18.87 18.09 -19.96
CA PRO A 463 18.13 19.19 -20.59
C PRO A 463 16.82 18.81 -21.28
N ARG A 464 16.62 17.52 -21.60
CA ARG A 464 15.40 16.98 -22.22
C ARG A 464 14.38 16.50 -21.19
N PHE A 465 14.73 16.51 -19.90
CA PHE A 465 13.84 16.14 -18.81
C PHE A 465 12.58 17.00 -18.82
N SER A 466 11.43 16.35 -18.62
CA SER A 466 10.17 17.00 -18.34
C SER A 466 9.60 16.38 -17.07
N ALA A 467 9.26 17.23 -16.10
CA ALA A 467 8.65 16.78 -14.85
C ALA A 467 7.30 16.08 -15.08
N ASP A 468 6.62 16.35 -16.20
CA ASP A 468 5.31 15.77 -16.55
C ASP A 468 5.42 14.51 -17.42
N SER A 469 6.65 13.99 -17.61
CA SER A 469 6.93 12.79 -18.37
C SER A 469 7.67 11.76 -17.51
N MET A 470 7.39 10.49 -17.76
CA MET A 470 8.11 9.33 -17.23
C MET A 470 9.41 9.07 -17.98
N ALA A 471 9.68 9.75 -19.10
CA ALA A 471 10.87 9.49 -19.89
C ALA A 471 12.16 9.70 -19.07
N ALA A 472 13.00 8.67 -19.01
CA ALA A 472 14.27 8.65 -18.29
C ALA A 472 15.50 8.47 -19.20
N SER A 473 15.26 8.38 -20.51
CA SER A 473 16.29 8.36 -21.55
C SER A 473 15.75 8.89 -22.87
N TRP A 474 16.65 9.43 -23.69
CA TRP A 474 16.35 10.16 -24.92
C TRP A 474 17.47 10.03 -25.95
#